data_AF-A0A6F8YSD1-F1
#
_entry.id   AF-A0A6F8YSD1-F1
#
_cell.length_a   1.000
_cell.length_b   1.000
_cell.length_c   1.000
_cell.angle_alpha   90.00
_cell.angle_beta   90.00
_cell.angle_gamma   90.00
#
_symmetry.space_group_name_H-M   'P 1'
#
loop_
_entity.id
_entity.type
_entity.pdbx_description
1 polymer ?
#
loop_
_entity_poly.entity_id
_entity_poly.type
_entity_poly.pdbx_seq_one_letter_code
_entity_poly.pdbx_strand_id
1 'polypeptide(L)' 'MTVTEAARRSGLPVDLVDARPHLPTGMPGLGAGPTVQLWPHRHGTDAMFLALLRRG' A
#
# COMPACT_ATOMS: atom_id res chain seq x y z
N MET A 1 -10.85 -8.56 5.71
CA MET A 1 -11.25 -7.14 5.68
C MET A 1 -10.37 -6.42 4.68
N THR A 2 -10.90 -5.61 3.76
CA THR A 2 -10.10 -4.84 2.79
C THR A 2 -9.74 -3.46 3.34
N VAL A 3 -8.69 -2.84 2.80
CA VAL A 3 -8.32 -1.45 3.16
C VAL A 3 -9.46 -0.48 2.88
N THR A 4 -10.15 -0.62 1.74
CA THR A 4 -11.30 0.20 1.36
C THR A 4 -12.45 0.08 2.35
N GLU A 5 -12.69 -1.12 2.89
CA GLU A 5 -13.73 -1.32 3.91
C GLU A 5 -13.34 -0.69 5.26
N ALA A 6 -12.07 -0.80 5.66
CA ALA A 6 -11.57 -0.15 6.89
C ALA A 6 -11.68 1.38 6.78
N ALA A 7 -11.28 1.94 5.64
CA ALA A 7 -11.43 3.35 5.30
C ALA A 7 -12.88 3.82 5.44
N ARG A 8 -13.83 3.09 4.84
CA ARG A 8 -15.27 3.40 4.93
C ARG A 8 -15.79 3.39 6.38
N ARG A 9 -15.32 2.45 7.21
CA ARG A 9 -15.73 2.32 8.62
C ARG A 9 -15.15 3.41 9.53
N SER A 10 -14.05 4.05 9.13
CA SER A 10 -13.39 5.07 9.95
C SER A 10 -14.25 6.32 10.19
N GLY A 11 -15.25 6.59 9.33
CA GLY A 11 -16.05 7.81 9.37
C GLY A 11 -15.29 9.07 8.95
N LEU A 12 -14.04 8.94 8.49
CA LEU A 12 -13.21 10.04 8.01
C LEU A 12 -13.20 10.07 6.48
N PRO A 13 -13.13 11.26 5.84
CA PRO A 13 -12.83 11.35 4.42
C PRO A 13 -11.39 10.87 4.20
N VAL A 14 -11.23 9.75 3.51
CA VAL A 14 -9.91 9.15 3.24
C VAL A 14 -9.83 8.63 1.80
N ASP A 15 -8.74 8.99 1.12
CA ASP A 15 -8.40 8.49 -0.19
C ASP A 15 -7.37 7.35 -0.08
N LEU A 16 -7.59 6.25 -0.77
CA LEU A 16 -6.56 5.23 -0.98
C LEU A 16 -5.64 5.68 -2.13
N VAL A 17 -4.40 6.03 -1.80
CA VAL A 17 -3.40 6.51 -2.75
C VAL A 17 -2.55 5.34 -3.24
N ASP A 18 -2.16 5.37 -4.51
CA ASP A 18 -1.16 4.43 -5.03
C ASP A 18 0.17 4.62 -4.31
N ALA A 19 0.62 3.59 -3.59
CA ALA A 19 1.85 3.65 -2.81
C ALA A 19 3.11 3.50 -3.68
N ARG A 20 3.00 2.96 -4.91
CA ARG A 20 4.16 2.65 -5.75
C ARG A 20 5.03 3.86 -6.09
N PRO A 21 4.49 5.06 -6.41
CA PRO A 21 5.30 6.25 -6.68
C PRO A 21 6.06 6.80 -5.46
N HIS A 22 5.76 6.33 -4.25
CA HIS A 22 6.37 6.79 -3.01
C HIS A 22 7.48 5.85 -2.50
N LEU A 23 7.79 4.80 -3.25
CA LEU A 23 8.85 3.84 -2.94
C LEU A 23 10.10 4.12 -3.80
N PRO A 24 11.27 3.61 -3.41
CA PRO A 24 12.46 3.64 -4.26
C PRO A 24 12.16 3.16 -5.68
N THR A 25 12.73 3.85 -6.67
CA THR A 25 12.51 3.53 -8.08
C THR A 25 13.07 2.15 -8.43
N GLY A 26 12.37 1.41 -9.29
CA GLY A 26 12.82 0.12 -9.81
C GLY A 26 12.58 -1.08 -8.90
N MET A 27 11.85 -0.95 -7.79
CA MET A 27 11.52 -2.12 -6.95
C MET A 27 10.65 -3.14 -7.72
N PRO A 28 11.05 -4.42 -7.82
CA PRO A 28 10.40 -5.40 -8.67
C PRO A 28 9.22 -6.10 -7.99
N GLY A 29 8.06 -6.15 -8.65
CA GLY A 29 6.96 -7.00 -8.19
C GLY A 29 6.19 -6.43 -6.99
N LEU A 30 6.02 -5.11 -6.95
CA LEU A 30 5.17 -4.41 -5.98
C LEU A 30 3.66 -4.72 -6.12
N GLY A 31 3.26 -5.38 -7.21
CA GLY A 31 1.87 -5.66 -7.56
C GLY A 31 1.23 -4.60 -8.46
N ALA A 32 -0.08 -4.73 -8.70
CA ALA A 32 -0.83 -3.85 -9.59
C ALA A 32 -1.21 -2.49 -8.96
N GLY A 33 -0.91 -2.29 -7.67
CA GLY A 33 -1.37 -1.13 -6.90
C GLY A 33 -2.87 -1.22 -6.54
N PRO A 34 -3.41 -0.24 -5.81
CA PRO A 34 -2.70 0.89 -5.20
C PRO A 34 -1.90 0.52 -3.93
N THR A 35 -2.09 -0.71 -3.42
CA THR A 35 -1.34 -1.25 -2.29
C THR A 35 -0.09 -2.00 -2.76
N VAL A 36 0.85 -2.23 -1.85
CA VAL A 36 2.12 -2.89 -2.12
C VAL A 36 2.30 -4.10 -1.20
N GLN A 37 2.84 -5.17 -1.75
CA GLN A 37 3.36 -6.30 -0.97
C GLN A 37 4.89 -6.32 -1.08
N LEU A 38 5.55 -6.45 0.06
CA LEU A 38 7.00 -6.60 0.13
C LEU A 38 7.35 -8.02 0.57
N TRP A 39 8.32 -8.62 -0.11
CA TRP A 39 8.73 -9.99 0.10
C TRP A 39 10.23 -10.06 0.41
N PRO A 40 10.65 -10.92 1.36
CA PRO A 40 12.07 -11.01 1.73
C PRO A 40 12.99 -11.31 0.56
N HIS A 41 12.63 -12.31 -0.25
CA HIS A 41 13.43 -12.73 -1.40
C HIS A 41 13.46 -11.73 -2.56
N ARG A 42 12.60 -10.70 -2.57
CA ARG A 42 12.56 -9.67 -3.64
C ARG A 42 13.12 -8.34 -3.19
N HIS A 43 12.93 -7.98 -1.92
CA HIS A 43 13.17 -6.63 -1.43
C HIS A 43 14.12 -6.56 -0.22
N GLY A 44 14.57 -7.70 0.32
CA GLY A 44 15.49 -7.72 1.46
C GLY A 44 14.87 -7.22 2.78
N THR A 45 13.54 -7.25 2.89
CA THR A 45 12.77 -6.89 4.09
C THR A 45 12.09 -8.12 4.70
N ASP A 46 11.37 -7.98 5.80
CA ASP A 46 10.36 -8.99 6.16
C ASP A 46 9.21 -9.02 5.14
N ALA A 47 8.32 -10.01 5.26
CA ALA A 47 7.08 -10.02 4.51
C ALA A 47 6.15 -8.92 5.06
N MET A 48 5.85 -7.92 4.25
CA MET A 48 5.09 -6.74 4.68
C MET A 48 4.01 -6.36 3.67
N PHE A 49 3.00 -5.64 4.15
CA PHE A 49 1.95 -5.03 3.35
C PHE A 49 1.89 -3.53 3.62
N LEU A 50 1.78 -2.72 2.57
CA LEU A 50 1.69 -1.27 2.66
C LEU A 50 0.45 -0.76 1.91
N ALA A 51 -0.36 0.03 2.62
CA ALA A 51 -1.40 0.85 2.04
C ALA A 51 -1.19 2.31 2.44
N LEU A 52 -1.22 3.23 1.48
CA LEU A 52 -1.06 4.65 1.73
C LEU A 52 -2.44 5.32 1.72
N LEU A 53 -2.79 5.97 2.82
CA LEU A 53 -4.05 6.69 2.97
C LEU A 53 -3.77 8.18 3.09
N ARG A 54 -4.52 8.99 2.34
CA ARG A 54 -4.51 10.45 2.50
C ARG A 54 -5.82 10.87 3.13
N ARG A 55 -5.73 11.69 4.17
CA ARG A 55 -6.89 12.37 4.75
C ARG A 55 -7.36 13.46 3.78
N GLY A 56 -8.66 13.43 3.46
CA GLY A 56 -9.34 14.48 2.70
C GLY A 56 -9.66 15.70 3.54
#